data_AF-R9JMY8-F1
#
_entry.id   AF-R9JMY8-F1
#
_cell.length_a   1.000
_cell.length_b   1.000
_cell.length_c   1.000
_cell.angle_alpha   90.00
_cell.angle_beta   90.00
_cell.angle_gamma   90.00
#
_symmetry.space_group_name_H-M   'P 1'
#
loop_
_entity.id
_entity.type
_entity.pdbx_description
1 polymer ?
#
loop_
_entity_poly.entity_id
_entity_poly.type
_entity_poly.pdbx_seq_one_letter_code
_entity_poly.pdbx_strand_id
1 'polypeptide(L)'
;MDRLTFEIYGEGIFVKKSDVETWFVKDGIIHTGDAVRKLAEYENLEEQGRLLELPYALNDTVYYLDDFTPFEEMPIEGRISGFRVTWCGTIVIHITTNFNDKRCLADRESDIDVIAEEFGKTVFLTREEAEAALKNMNIDDTN
;
A
#
# COMPACT_ATOMS: atom_id res chain seq x y z
N MET A 1 -1.91 3.29 22.95
CA MET A 1 -1.49 4.64 22.53
C MET A 1 -2.27 5.62 23.38
N ASP A 2 -1.61 6.61 24.00
CA ASP A 2 -2.28 7.60 24.84
C ASP A 2 -2.96 8.63 23.92
N ARG A 3 -4.26 8.88 24.13
CA ARG A 3 -5.05 9.80 23.31
C ARG A 3 -4.57 11.23 23.48
N LEU A 4 -4.36 11.94 22.37
CA LEU A 4 -4.04 13.37 22.44
C LEU A 4 -5.26 14.14 22.97
N THR A 5 -5.03 15.02 23.96
CA THR A 5 -6.07 15.86 24.55
C THR A 5 -5.66 17.32 24.43
N PHE A 6 -6.62 18.19 24.08
CA PHE A 6 -6.36 19.60 23.77
C PHE A 6 -7.28 20.53 24.55
N GLU A 7 -6.80 21.75 24.79
CA GLU A 7 -7.62 22.88 25.22
C GLU A 7 -7.42 24.04 24.26
N ILE A 8 -8.51 24.76 23.98
CA ILE A 8 -8.53 25.93 23.10
C ILE A 8 -8.61 27.17 23.98
N TYR A 9 -7.63 28.06 23.84
CA TYR A 9 -7.56 29.35 24.54
C TYR A 9 -7.33 30.48 23.55
N GLY A 10 -8.35 31.30 23.29
CA GLY A 10 -8.25 32.40 22.33
C GLY A 10 -7.91 31.91 20.92
N GLU A 11 -6.84 32.44 20.31
CA GLU A 11 -6.34 32.02 18.99
C GLU A 11 -5.35 30.84 19.03
N GLY A 12 -5.13 30.21 20.20
CA GLY A 12 -4.15 29.13 20.39
C GLY A 12 -4.76 27.76 20.75
N ILE A 13 -4.11 26.69 20.28
CA ILE A 13 -4.39 25.28 20.65
C ILE A 13 -3.24 24.77 21.53
N PHE A 14 -3.54 24.23 22.70
CA PHE A 14 -2.56 23.65 23.63
C PHE A 14 -2.78 22.15 23.79
N VAL A 15 -1.72 21.36 23.66
CA VAL A 15 -1.73 19.91 23.92
C VAL A 15 -1.49 19.68 25.41
N LYS A 16 -2.44 19.01 26.10
CA LYS A 16 -2.40 18.82 27.56
C LYS A 16 -1.32 17.85 28.05
N LYS A 17 -0.90 16.93 27.18
CA LYS A 17 0.02 15.85 27.54
C LYS A 17 0.84 15.51 26.30
N SER A 18 2.10 15.91 26.30
CA SER A 18 3.08 15.60 25.27
C SER A 18 4.44 15.54 25.93
N ASP A 19 5.22 14.51 25.62
CA ASP A 19 6.62 14.40 26.04
C ASP A 19 7.54 15.28 25.16
N VAL A 20 6.96 16.04 24.23
CA VAL A 20 7.66 16.93 23.30
C VAL A 20 7.72 18.33 23.92
N GLU A 21 8.94 18.82 24.17
CA GLU A 21 9.17 20.20 24.60
C GLU A 21 8.54 21.18 23.59
N THR A 22 7.52 21.91 24.01
CA THR A 22 6.85 22.92 23.18
C THR A 22 7.63 24.23 23.26
N TRP A 23 8.25 24.63 22.15
CA TRP A 23 8.98 25.91 22.05
C TRP A 23 8.03 27.02 21.61
N PHE A 24 7.98 28.10 22.38
CA PHE A 24 7.30 29.33 21.99
C PHE A 24 8.01 29.96 20.78
N VAL A 25 7.47 29.78 19.58
CA VAL A 25 7.97 30.51 18.40
C VAL A 25 7.35 31.90 18.44
N LYS A 26 8.13 32.88 18.91
CA LYS A 26 7.85 34.31 18.67
C LYS A 26 7.77 34.51 17.16
N ASP A 27 6.59 34.84 16.64
CA ASP A 27 6.34 35.29 15.27
C ASP A 27 6.29 34.23 14.14
N GLY A 28 5.83 33.01 14.42
CA GLY A 28 5.55 31.99 13.38
C GLY A 28 4.09 31.54 13.37
N ILE A 29 3.39 31.70 12.23
CA ILE A 29 2.03 31.15 12.05
C ILE A 29 2.08 29.63 12.24
N ILE A 30 1.37 29.15 13.25
CA ILE A 30 1.34 27.76 13.71
C ILE A 30 0.51 26.93 12.72
N HIS A 31 1.14 26.41 11.66
CA HIS A 31 0.55 25.34 10.83
C HIS A 31 0.44 24.00 11.59
N THR A 32 0.99 23.93 12.81
CA THR A 32 0.97 22.76 13.70
C THR A 32 -0.42 22.42 14.23
N GLY A 33 -1.31 23.40 14.40
CA GLY A 33 -2.68 23.16 14.88
C GLY A 33 -3.53 22.35 13.87
N ASP A 34 -3.32 22.56 12.58
CA ASP A 34 -4.04 21.84 11.51
C ASP A 34 -3.55 20.39 11.39
N ALA A 35 -2.24 20.16 11.45
CA ALA A 35 -1.66 18.81 11.42
C ALA A 35 -2.13 17.98 12.63
N VAL A 36 -2.11 18.58 13.82
CA VAL A 36 -2.56 17.95 15.06
C VAL A 36 -4.06 17.64 15.04
N ARG A 37 -4.88 18.53 14.48
CA ARG A 37 -6.33 18.30 14.31
C ARG A 37 -6.60 17.15 13.35
N LYS A 38 -5.87 17.07 12.23
CA LYS A 38 -5.97 15.95 11.28
C LYS A 38 -5.57 14.62 11.93
N LEU A 39 -4.53 14.60 12.76
CA LEU A 39 -4.14 13.40 13.49
C LEU A 39 -5.25 12.94 14.45
N ALA A 40 -5.83 13.85 15.24
CA ALA A 40 -6.95 13.53 16.12
C ALA A 40 -8.19 13.04 15.34
N GLU A 41 -8.43 13.57 14.14
CA GLU A 41 -9.48 13.07 13.24
C GLU A 41 -9.19 11.64 12.78
N TYR A 42 -7.94 11.33 12.37
CA TYR A 42 -7.54 9.98 12.00
C TYR A 42 -7.65 8.99 13.16
N GLU A 43 -7.22 9.35 14.37
CA GLU A 43 -7.39 8.51 15.58
C GLU A 43 -8.88 8.17 15.82
N ASN A 44 -9.76 9.17 15.72
CA ASN A 44 -11.20 8.93 15.87
C ASN A 44 -11.78 8.04 14.75
N LEU A 45 -11.29 8.18 13.51
CA LEU A 45 -11.70 7.33 12.39
C LEU A 45 -11.20 5.89 12.57
N GLU A 46 -10.00 5.70 13.09
CA GLU A 46 -9.45 4.39 13.46
C GLU A 46 -10.32 3.70 14.51
N GLU A 47 -10.63 4.39 15.62
CA GLU A 47 -11.50 3.88 16.69
C GLU A 47 -12.91 3.51 16.19
N GLN A 48 -13.41 4.20 15.17
CA GLN A 48 -14.71 3.92 14.54
C GLN A 48 -14.66 2.82 13.48
N GLY A 49 -13.48 2.25 13.18
CA GLY A 49 -13.30 1.28 12.09
C GLY A 49 -13.55 1.87 10.71
N ARG A 50 -13.30 3.17 10.53
CA ARG A 50 -13.51 3.92 9.28
C ARG A 50 -12.22 4.14 8.48
N LEU A 51 -11.07 3.71 9.00
CA LEU A 51 -9.82 3.63 8.26
C LEU A 51 -9.65 2.24 7.65
N LEU A 52 -9.25 2.22 6.39
CA LEU A 52 -8.88 1.00 5.68
C LEU A 52 -7.36 0.88 5.71
N GLU A 53 -6.84 -0.16 6.36
CA GLU A 53 -5.45 -0.53 6.24
C GLU A 53 -5.25 -1.23 4.89
N LEU A 54 -4.44 -0.61 4.02
CA LEU A 54 -4.08 -1.23 2.76
C LEU A 54 -2.96 -2.24 3.00
N PRO A 55 -3.02 -3.43 2.37
CA PRO A 55 -2.03 -4.47 2.61
C PRO A 55 -0.64 -4.09 2.09
N TYR A 56 -0.55 -3.17 1.10
CA TYR A 56 0.69 -2.74 0.44
C TYR A 56 0.63 -1.25 0.05
N ALA A 57 1.78 -0.62 -0.16
CA ALA A 57 1.83 0.80 -0.52
C ALA A 57 1.65 1.01 -2.03
N LEU A 58 1.11 2.18 -2.40
CA LEU A 58 1.05 2.59 -3.80
C LEU A 58 2.46 2.76 -4.36
N ASN A 59 2.65 2.35 -5.61
CA ASN A 59 3.91 2.33 -6.36
C ASN A 59 4.96 1.31 -5.90
N ASP A 60 4.64 0.46 -4.92
CA ASP A 60 5.49 -0.69 -4.59
C ASP A 60 5.67 -1.56 -5.83
N THR A 61 6.89 -2.05 -6.00
CA THR A 61 7.23 -2.98 -7.08
C THR A 61 6.85 -4.38 -6.64
N VAL A 62 6.18 -5.10 -7.51
CA VAL A 62 5.68 -6.46 -7.27
C VAL A 62 6.05 -7.35 -8.45
N TYR A 63 6.13 -8.64 -8.18
CA TYR A 63 6.44 -9.67 -9.17
C TYR A 63 5.29 -10.66 -9.18
N TYR A 64 4.62 -10.80 -10.33
CA TYR A 64 3.51 -11.73 -10.47
C TYR A 64 3.88 -12.90 -11.38
N LEU A 65 3.30 -14.05 -11.07
CA LEU A 65 3.38 -15.27 -11.87
C LEU A 65 2.11 -15.35 -12.70
N ASP A 66 2.25 -15.49 -14.02
CA ASP A 66 1.11 -15.63 -14.93
C ASP A 66 0.79 -17.10 -15.18
N ASP A 67 -0.32 -17.57 -14.61
CA ASP A 67 -0.82 -18.93 -14.79
C ASP A 67 -1.25 -19.22 -16.24
N PHE A 68 -1.48 -18.20 -17.07
CA PHE A 68 -1.93 -18.36 -18.45
C PHE A 68 -0.80 -18.52 -19.47
N THR A 69 0.44 -18.24 -19.06
CA THR A 69 1.61 -18.33 -19.94
C THR A 69 2.66 -19.28 -19.34
N PRO A 70 2.46 -20.61 -19.45
CA PRO A 70 3.38 -21.63 -18.92
C PRO A 70 4.77 -21.66 -19.61
N PHE A 71 5.09 -20.65 -20.41
CA PHE A 71 6.39 -20.46 -21.06
C PHE A 71 7.15 -19.24 -20.49
N GLU A 72 6.61 -18.55 -19.48
CA GLU A 72 7.31 -17.50 -18.74
C GLU A 72 8.34 -18.17 -17.80
N GLU A 73 9.62 -18.10 -18.18
CA GLU A 73 10.72 -18.60 -17.34
C GLU A 73 11.08 -17.62 -16.20
N MET A 74 10.41 -16.46 -16.13
CA MET A 74 10.70 -15.40 -15.16
C MET A 74 9.41 -14.73 -14.65
N PRO A 75 9.37 -14.30 -13.38
CA PRO A 75 8.28 -13.47 -12.87
C PRO A 75 8.17 -12.15 -13.62
N ILE A 76 6.94 -11.66 -13.79
CA ILE A 76 6.66 -10.42 -14.49
C ILE A 76 6.65 -9.27 -13.47
N GLU A 77 7.43 -8.22 -13.74
CA GLU A 77 7.52 -7.04 -12.90
C GLU A 77 6.33 -6.09 -13.14
N GLY A 78 5.73 -5.61 -12.05
CA GLY A 78 4.66 -4.63 -12.07
C GLY A 78 4.75 -3.65 -10.91
N ARG A 79 3.85 -2.66 -10.90
CA ARG A 79 3.71 -1.67 -9.83
C ARG A 79 2.28 -1.57 -9.37
N ILE A 80 2.08 -1.45 -8.06
CA ILE A 80 0.75 -1.19 -7.50
C ILE A 80 0.30 0.22 -7.90
N SER A 81 -0.73 0.31 -8.74
CA SER A 81 -1.25 1.58 -9.27
C SER A 81 -2.54 2.04 -8.60
N GLY A 82 -3.25 1.14 -7.90
CA GLY A 82 -4.49 1.49 -7.23
C GLY A 82 -5.14 0.34 -6.47
N PHE A 83 -6.27 0.65 -5.84
CA PHE A 83 -7.08 -0.31 -5.11
C PHE A 83 -8.56 -0.04 -5.35
N ARG A 84 -9.38 -1.10 -5.30
CA ARG A 84 -10.84 -0.98 -5.19
C ARG A 84 -11.36 -1.97 -4.16
N VAL A 85 -12.44 -1.60 -3.48
CA VAL A 85 -13.16 -2.48 -2.56
C VAL A 85 -14.42 -2.96 -3.28
N THR A 86 -14.58 -4.28 -3.37
CA THR A 86 -15.77 -4.88 -3.99
C THR A 86 -16.98 -4.76 -3.05
N TRP A 87 -18.17 -5.05 -3.58
CA TRP A 87 -19.41 -5.05 -2.80
C TRP A 87 -19.39 -6.08 -1.64
N CYS A 88 -18.56 -7.12 -1.71
CA CYS A 88 -18.38 -8.11 -0.64
C CYS A 88 -17.23 -7.77 0.33
N GLY A 89 -16.61 -6.60 0.21
CA GLY A 89 -15.53 -6.13 1.10
C GLY A 89 -14.14 -6.64 0.72
N THR A 90 -13.99 -7.34 -0.39
CA THR A 90 -12.67 -7.82 -0.86
C THR A 90 -11.86 -6.65 -1.43
N ILE A 91 -10.62 -6.53 -1.00
CA ILE A 91 -9.66 -5.58 -1.57
C ILE A 91 -9.08 -6.18 -2.85
N VAL A 92 -9.30 -5.49 -3.96
CA VAL A 92 -8.67 -5.77 -5.24
C VAL A 92 -7.60 -4.71 -5.48
N ILE A 93 -6.42 -5.18 -5.87
CA ILE A 93 -5.22 -4.40 -6.11
C ILE A 93 -5.03 -4.31 -7.61
N HIS A 94 -4.87 -3.08 -8.10
CA HIS A 94 -4.53 -2.79 -9.48
C HIS A 94 -3.01 -2.78 -9.60
N ILE A 95 -2.47 -3.62 -10.49
CA ILE A 95 -1.06 -3.68 -10.81
C ILE A 95 -0.88 -3.29 -12.27
N THR A 96 -0.10 -2.23 -12.51
CA THR A 96 0.30 -1.84 -13.85
C THR A 96 1.63 -2.50 -14.17
N THR A 97 1.66 -3.24 -15.27
CA THR A 97 2.82 -3.98 -15.74
C THR A 97 3.26 -3.36 -17.06
N ASN A 98 4.57 -3.20 -17.22
CA ASN A 98 5.14 -2.95 -18.53
C ASN A 98 5.54 -4.31 -19.06
N PHE A 99 4.75 -4.86 -19.98
CA PHE A 99 5.20 -5.99 -20.78
C PHE A 99 6.34 -5.49 -21.66
N ASN A 100 7.55 -5.49 -21.10
CA ASN A 100 8.80 -5.37 -21.84
C ASN A 100 9.09 -6.72 -22.55
N ASP A 101 8.02 -7.38 -23.00
CA ASP A 101 8.10 -8.60 -23.76
C ASP A 101 8.65 -8.23 -25.13
N LYS A 102 9.91 -8.59 -25.35
CA LYS A 102 10.61 -8.46 -26.64
C LYS A 102 9.89 -9.18 -27.80
N ARG A 103 8.76 -9.87 -27.56
CA ARG A 103 7.90 -10.53 -28.57
C ARG A 103 6.67 -9.72 -28.96
N CYS A 104 6.26 -8.71 -28.18
CA CYS A 104 5.16 -7.81 -28.55
C CYS A 104 5.71 -6.59 -29.31
N LEU A 105 5.23 -6.37 -30.53
CA LEU A 105 5.72 -5.29 -31.41
C LEU A 105 5.37 -3.85 -30.93
N ALA A 106 4.85 -3.70 -29.73
CA ALA A 106 4.57 -2.41 -29.11
C ALA A 106 4.65 -2.53 -27.58
N ASP A 107 5.31 -1.56 -26.94
CA ASP A 107 5.25 -1.35 -25.50
C ASP A 107 3.77 -1.13 -25.13
N ARG A 108 3.18 -2.08 -24.42
CA ARG A 108 1.81 -1.96 -23.95
C ARG A 108 1.82 -2.08 -22.43
N GLU A 109 1.56 -0.96 -21.76
CA GLU A 109 1.12 -0.99 -20.37
C GLU A 109 -0.14 -1.85 -20.31
N SER A 110 -0.13 -2.82 -19.40
CA SER A 110 -1.30 -3.61 -19.07
C SER A 110 -1.60 -3.46 -17.60
N ASP A 111 -2.88 -3.35 -17.29
CA ASP A 111 -3.35 -3.36 -15.92
C ASP A 111 -3.96 -4.72 -15.62
N ILE A 112 -3.51 -5.33 -14.53
CA ILE A 112 -4.07 -6.57 -13.99
C ILE A 112 -4.71 -6.30 -12.63
N ASP A 113 -5.78 -7.04 -12.36
CA ASP A 113 -6.49 -6.99 -11.09
C ASP A 113 -6.21 -8.27 -10.31
N VAL A 114 -5.63 -8.13 -9.12
CA VAL A 114 -5.40 -9.25 -8.21
C VAL A 114 -6.12 -9.01 -6.90
N ILE A 115 -6.68 -10.06 -6.29
CA ILE A 115 -7.20 -9.94 -4.92
C ILE A 115 -6.02 -9.91 -3.96
N ALA A 116 -6.15 -9.17 -2.84
CA ALA A 116 -5.08 -9.07 -1.86
C ALA A 116 -4.60 -10.42 -1.31
N GLU A 117 -5.46 -11.43 -1.32
CA GLU A 117 -5.18 -12.81 -0.85
C GLU A 117 -4.27 -13.62 -1.79
N GLU A 118 -3.94 -13.11 -2.98
CA GLU A 118 -3.00 -13.72 -3.92
C GLU A 118 -1.53 -13.39 -3.61
N PHE A 119 -1.30 -12.43 -2.71
CA PHE A 119 0.05 -12.13 -2.26
C PHE A 119 0.64 -13.31 -1.46
N GLY A 120 1.89 -13.63 -1.78
CA GLY A 120 2.60 -14.81 -1.28
C GLY A 120 2.23 -16.11 -2.00
N LYS A 121 1.28 -16.10 -2.95
CA LYS A 121 0.92 -17.26 -3.78
C LYS A 121 1.35 -17.07 -5.22
N THR A 122 0.80 -16.04 -5.86
CA THR A 122 1.03 -15.70 -7.27
C THR A 122 1.60 -14.29 -7.43
N VAL A 123 1.56 -13.45 -6.38
CA VAL A 123 2.15 -12.11 -6.35
C VAL A 123 3.13 -11.97 -5.20
N PHE A 124 4.31 -11.39 -5.43
CA PHE A 124 5.39 -11.29 -4.45
C PHE A 124 5.99 -9.88 -4.42
N LEU A 125 6.52 -9.47 -3.27
CA LEU A 125 7.17 -8.17 -3.10
C LEU A 125 8.62 -8.19 -3.58
N THR A 126 9.25 -9.38 -3.60
CA THR A 126 10.63 -9.55 -4.06
C THR A 126 10.69 -10.49 -5.25
N ARG A 127 11.69 -10.28 -6.10
CA ARG A 127 11.92 -11.10 -7.28
C ARG A 127 12.35 -12.51 -6.88
N GLU A 128 13.19 -12.60 -5.85
CA GLU A 128 13.74 -13.84 -5.33
C GLU A 128 12.64 -14.77 -4.81
N GLU A 129 11.64 -14.24 -4.10
CA GLU A 129 10.48 -15.00 -3.65
C GLU A 129 9.66 -15.53 -4.84
N ALA A 130 9.43 -14.69 -5.85
CA ALA A 130 8.69 -15.07 -7.05
C ALA A 130 9.42 -16.16 -7.86
N GLU A 131 10.73 -16.02 -8.08
CA GLU A 131 11.56 -17.02 -8.78
C GLU A 131 11.59 -18.35 -8.03
N ALA A 132 11.66 -18.32 -6.68
CA ALA A 132 11.60 -19.53 -5.87
C ALA A 132 10.24 -20.22 -5.97
N ALA A 133 9.14 -19.47 -5.93
CA ALA A 133 7.78 -20.00 -6.10
C ALA A 133 7.57 -20.60 -7.49
N LEU A 134 7.99 -19.90 -8.55
CA LEU A 134 7.91 -20.37 -9.94
C LEU A 134 8.67 -21.69 -10.14
N LYS A 135 9.85 -21.81 -9.53
CA LYS A 135 10.65 -23.03 -9.61
C LYS A 135 9.98 -24.22 -8.93
N ASN A 136 9.31 -23.99 -7.80
CA ASN A 136 8.56 -25.04 -7.11
C ASN A 136 7.38 -25.53 -7.95
N MET A 137 6.63 -24.61 -8.59
CA MET A 137 5.52 -24.95 -9.48
C MET A 137 5.96 -25.84 -10.66
N ASN A 138 7.10 -25.51 -11.30
CA ASN A 138 7.64 -26.30 -12.39
C ASN A 138 8.09 -27.73 -11.99
N ILE A 139 8.45 -27.95 -10.73
CA ILE A 139 8.88 -29.28 -10.24
C ILE A 139 7.67 -30.21 -10.07
N ASP A 140 6.54 -29.68 -9.60
CA ASP A 140 5.33 -30.47 -9.34
C ASP A 140 4.69 -31.02 -10.63
N ASP A 141 4.82 -30.32 -11.76
CA ASP A 141 4.35 -30.79 -13.08
C ASP A 141 5.22 -31.91 -13.69
N THR A 142 6.36 -32.27 -13.08
CA THR A 142 7.30 -33.27 -13.62
C THR A 142 7.26 -34.63 -12.90
N ASN A 143 6.35 -34.83 -11.94
CA ASN A 143 6.13 -36.10 -11.21
C ASN A 143 4.85 -36.82 -11.63
#